data_AF-A0AAD3TDC7-F1
#
_entry.id   AF-A0AAD3TDC7-F1
#
_cell.length_a   1.000
_cell.length_b   1.000
_cell.length_c   1.000
_cell.angle_alpha   90.00
_cell.angle_beta   90.00
_cell.angle_gamma   90.00
#
_symmetry.space_group_name_H-M   'P 1'
#
loop_
_entity.id
_entity.type
_entity.pdbx_description
1 polymer ?
#
loop_
_entity_poly.entity_id
_entity_poly.type
_entity_poly.pdbx_seq_one_letter_code
_entity_poly.pdbx_strand_id
1 'polypeptide(L)'
;MASNRWLKESCVPRKAPHDSSFGFVALNSELLVMTLLQGVDTSQIQRSRNCKGNTLLYLQIYHPGKKTWRSLVAMPPSNCTLDFTTVVMCAITV
;
A
#
# COMPACT_ATOMS: atom_id res chain seq x y z
N MET A 1 -13.06 -14.93 26.55
CA MET A 1 -11.88 -14.24 27.10
C MET A 1 -10.94 -13.95 25.95
N ALA A 2 -10.67 -12.68 25.64
CA ALA A 2 -9.66 -12.35 24.64
C ALA A 2 -8.30 -12.81 25.20
N SER A 3 -7.67 -13.80 24.59
CA SER A 3 -6.35 -14.27 25.01
C SER A 3 -5.31 -13.29 24.47
N ASN A 4 -4.46 -12.74 25.32
CA ASN A 4 -3.33 -11.88 24.92
C ASN A 4 -2.23 -12.74 24.26
N ARG A 5 -2.50 -13.27 23.07
CA ARG A 5 -1.63 -14.18 22.32
C ARG A 5 -1.54 -13.72 20.87
N TRP A 6 -0.36 -13.87 20.31
CA TRP A 6 -0.13 -13.66 18.90
C TRP A 6 -0.57 -14.89 18.10
N LEU A 7 -1.42 -14.67 17.11
CA LEU A 7 -1.86 -15.68 16.17
C LEU A 7 -1.65 -15.16 14.75
N LYS A 8 -1.22 -16.04 13.85
CA LYS A 8 -1.05 -15.69 12.45
C LYS A 8 -2.42 -15.60 11.78
N GLU A 9 -2.80 -14.41 11.32
CA GLU A 9 -4.07 -14.19 10.62
C GLU A 9 -3.94 -14.43 9.11
N SER A 10 -2.98 -13.78 8.45
CA SER A 10 -2.75 -13.90 7.01
C SER A 10 -1.33 -13.46 6.62
N CYS A 11 -0.96 -13.67 5.36
CA CYS A 11 0.28 -13.15 4.77
C CYS A 11 -0.06 -12.22 3.60
N VAL A 12 0.74 -11.16 3.44
CA VAL A 12 0.66 -10.26 2.28
C VAL A 12 0.95 -11.08 0.99
N PRO A 13 0.04 -11.11 0.00
CA PRO A 13 0.09 -12.10 -1.09
C PRO A 13 1.18 -11.87 -2.14
N ARG A 14 1.54 -10.62 -2.43
CA ARG A 14 2.70 -10.30 -3.27
C ARG A 14 3.91 -9.97 -2.40
N LYS A 15 5.04 -10.59 -2.72
CA LYS A 15 6.35 -10.11 -2.26
C LYS A 15 6.64 -8.82 -3.01
N ALA A 16 6.87 -7.74 -2.27
CA ALA A 16 7.55 -6.60 -2.86
C ALA A 16 8.99 -7.00 -3.22
N PRO A 17 9.69 -6.24 -4.09
CA PRO A 17 11.13 -6.39 -4.27
C PRO A 17 11.83 -6.47 -2.91
N HIS A 18 12.91 -7.25 -2.81
CA HIS A 18 13.72 -7.32 -1.60
C HIS A 18 14.05 -5.89 -1.10
N ASP A 19 13.91 -5.65 0.20
CA ASP A 19 14.12 -4.36 0.88
C ASP A 19 13.12 -3.23 0.57
N SER A 20 11.94 -3.56 0.04
CA SER A 20 10.87 -2.56 -0.08
C SER A 20 10.29 -2.18 1.29
N SER A 21 10.19 -0.88 1.55
CA SER A 21 9.48 -0.34 2.72
C SER A 21 7.97 -0.43 2.53
N PHE A 22 7.26 -0.89 3.57
CA PHE A 22 5.80 -0.95 3.58
C PHE A 22 5.20 0.02 4.57
N GLY A 23 4.13 0.69 4.15
CA GLY A 23 3.21 1.34 5.06
C GLY A 23 1.99 0.43 5.31
N PHE A 24 1.38 0.51 6.49
CA PHE A 24 0.03 -0.03 6.70
C PHE A 24 -0.89 0.90 7.51
N VAL A 25 -2.20 0.83 7.25
CA VAL A 25 -3.24 1.54 8.01
C VAL A 25 -4.51 0.69 8.09
N ALA A 26 -5.18 0.71 9.23
CA ALA A 26 -6.50 0.12 9.39
C ALA A 26 -7.57 1.17 9.09
N LEU A 27 -8.44 0.90 8.12
CA LEU A 27 -9.49 1.82 7.67
C LEU A 27 -10.73 1.01 7.28
N ASN A 28 -11.93 1.47 7.68
CA ASN A 28 -13.20 0.86 7.28
C ASN A 28 -13.27 -0.67 7.49
N SER A 29 -12.78 -1.15 8.63
CA SER A 29 -12.72 -2.59 8.98
C SER A 29 -11.81 -3.43 8.08
N GLU A 30 -10.89 -2.80 7.35
CA GLU A 30 -9.93 -3.44 6.47
C GLU A 30 -8.51 -2.99 6.80
N LEU A 31 -7.52 -3.84 6.52
CA LEU A 31 -6.11 -3.50 6.64
C LEU A 31 -5.56 -3.17 5.25
N LEU A 32 -5.09 -1.94 5.06
CA LEU A 32 -4.47 -1.50 3.83
C LEU A 32 -2.95 -1.54 4.02
N VAL A 33 -2.26 -2.29 3.16
CA VAL A 33 -0.80 -2.34 3.08
C VAL A 33 -0.37 -1.67 1.78
N MET A 34 0.58 -0.74 1.86
CA MET A 34 1.05 0.09 0.75
C MET A 34 2.54 -0.14 0.50
N THR A 35 2.91 -0.20 -0.77
CA THR A 35 4.31 -0.18 -1.24
C THR A 35 4.42 0.68 -2.48
N LEU A 36 5.61 1.18 -2.77
CA LEU A 36 5.89 1.89 -4.01
C LEU A 36 6.31 0.90 -5.10
N LEU A 37 5.82 1.11 -6.32
CA LEU A 37 6.33 0.48 -7.53
C LEU A 37 7.16 1.53 -8.27
N GLN A 38 8.46 1.29 -8.36
CA GLN A 38 9.38 2.08 -9.18
C GLN A 38 9.64 1.34 -10.50
N GLY A 39 9.64 2.07 -11.64
CA GLY A 39 10.08 1.52 -12.92
C GLY A 39 9.03 0.75 -13.74
N VAL A 40 7.73 0.99 -13.56
CA VAL A 40 6.71 0.44 -14.46
C VAL A 40 6.70 1.23 -15.77
N ASP A 41 6.91 0.54 -16.90
CA ASP A 41 6.70 1.09 -18.25
C ASP A 41 5.23 1.47 -18.44
N THR A 42 4.89 2.71 -18.12
CA THR A 42 3.55 3.28 -18.29
C THR A 42 3.30 3.68 -19.75
N SER A 43 3.44 2.75 -20.69
CA SER A 43 3.12 2.98 -22.11
C SER A 43 1.63 3.35 -22.34
N GLN A 44 0.77 3.19 -21.32
CA GLN A 44 -0.63 3.58 -21.37
C GLN A 44 -0.98 4.89 -20.64
N ILE A 45 -0.08 5.50 -19.86
CA ILE A 45 -0.40 6.71 -19.08
C ILE A 45 0.39 7.89 -19.66
N GLN A 46 0.10 8.18 -20.92
CA GLN A 46 0.68 9.31 -21.62
C GLN A 46 -0.18 10.55 -21.37
N ARG A 47 0.40 11.51 -20.62
CA ARG A 47 0.12 12.97 -20.56
C ARG A 47 -0.04 13.52 -19.13
N SER A 48 1.08 13.68 -18.44
CA SER A 48 1.31 14.88 -17.62
C SER A 48 2.81 15.16 -17.57
N ARG A 49 3.21 16.33 -18.09
CA ARG A 49 4.59 16.78 -18.10
C ARG A 49 4.98 17.13 -16.66
N ASN A 50 6.00 16.44 -16.12
CA ASN A 50 6.85 16.78 -14.95
C ASN A 50 6.97 15.73 -13.82
N CYS A 51 6.69 14.44 -14.06
CA CYS A 51 7.10 13.40 -13.11
C CYS A 51 8.50 12.87 -13.46
N LYS A 52 9.53 13.34 -12.74
CA LYS A 52 10.81 12.61 -12.65
C LYS A 52 10.58 11.41 -11.71
N GLY A 53 10.05 10.32 -12.27
CA GLY A 53 9.82 9.05 -11.58
C GLY A 53 8.34 8.67 -11.52
N ASN A 54 7.91 7.75 -12.39
CA ASN A 54 6.55 7.20 -12.42
C ASN A 54 6.33 6.25 -11.24
N THR A 55 6.26 6.80 -10.03
CA THR A 55 6.06 6.02 -8.81
C THR A 55 4.58 5.77 -8.62
N LEU A 56 4.19 4.50 -8.70
CA LEU A 56 2.81 4.06 -8.44
C LEU A 56 2.71 3.54 -7.00
N LEU A 57 1.59 3.80 -6.34
CA LEU A 57 1.24 3.16 -5.08
C LEU A 57 0.56 1.82 -5.39
N TYR A 58 1.12 0.74 -4.84
CA TYR A 58 0.49 -0.56 -4.85
C TYR A 58 -0.11 -0.86 -3.48
N LEU A 59 -1.43 -1.01 -3.46
CA LEU A 59 -2.21 -1.27 -2.28
C LEU A 59 -2.65 -2.73 -2.27
N GLN A 60 -2.42 -3.39 -1.15
CA GLN A 60 -2.94 -4.72 -0.84
C GLN A 60 -3.88 -4.59 0.35
N ILE A 61 -5.16 -4.87 0.11
CA ILE A 61 -6.23 -4.61 1.08
C ILE A 61 -6.75 -5.94 1.59
N TYR A 62 -6.65 -6.15 2.89
CA TYR A 62 -7.11 -7.36 3.57
C TYR A 62 -8.43 -7.12 4.28
N HIS A 63 -9.41 -7.98 4.00
CA HIS A 63 -10.69 -7.98 4.69
C HIS A 63 -10.69 -9.12 5.73
N PRO A 64 -10.54 -8.83 7.04
CA PRO A 64 -10.45 -9.86 8.08
C PRO A 64 -11.69 -10.76 8.16
N GLY A 65 -12.89 -10.17 8.02
CA GLY A 65 -14.14 -10.95 8.04
C GLY A 65 -14.31 -11.96 6.89
N LYS A 66 -13.74 -11.67 5.70
CA LYS A 66 -13.78 -12.56 4.52
C LYS A 66 -12.51 -13.37 4.36
N LYS A 67 -11.45 -13.02 5.09
CA LYS A 67 -10.09 -13.55 4.97
C LYS A 67 -9.54 -13.50 3.55
N THR A 68 -9.94 -12.50 2.77
CA THR A 68 -9.51 -12.30 1.39
C THR A 68 -8.65 -11.06 1.25
N TRP A 69 -7.74 -11.12 0.28
CA TRP A 69 -6.95 -9.97 -0.16
C TRP A 69 -7.48 -9.47 -1.50
N ARG A 70 -7.41 -8.15 -1.70
CA ARG A 70 -7.54 -7.51 -3.01
C ARG A 70 -6.36 -6.59 -3.27
N SER A 71 -6.14 -6.23 -4.53
CA SER A 71 -5.05 -5.34 -4.93
C SER A 71 -5.59 -4.15 -5.70
N LEU A 72 -4.97 -2.99 -5.50
CA LEU A 72 -5.26 -1.75 -6.23
C LEU A 72 -3.94 -1.06 -6.55
N VAL A 73 -3.82 -0.50 -7.75
CA VAL A 73 -2.74 0.41 -8.11
C VAL A 73 -3.31 1.81 -8.19
N ALA A 74 -2.68 2.76 -7.51
CA ALA A 74 -3.11 4.16 -7.48
C ALA A 74 -1.93 5.09 -7.78
N MET A 75 -2.23 6.23 -8.42
CA MET A 75 -1.28 7.32 -8.52
C MET A 75 -1.29 8.12 -7.22
N PRO A 76 -0.12 8.45 -6.62
CA PRO A 76 -0.08 9.34 -5.48
C PRO A 76 -0.59 10.74 -5.88
N PRO A 77 -1.34 11.43 -4.99
CA PRO A 77 -1.95 12.73 -5.30
C PRO A 77 -0.94 13.88 -5.47
N SER A 78 0.33 13.68 -5.10
CA SER A 78 1.39 14.66 -5.29
C SER A 78 2.66 13.99 -5.80
N ASN A 79 3.50 14.75 -6.49
CA ASN A 79 4.82 14.33 -6.99
C ASN A 79 5.86 14.17 -5.87
N CYS A 80 5.43 13.93 -4.64
CA CYS A 80 6.31 13.77 -3.50
C CYS A 80 6.90 12.37 -3.49
N THR A 81 8.21 12.30 -3.23
CA THR A 81 8.89 11.05 -2.87
C THR A 81 8.31 10.58 -1.53
N LEU A 82 7.45 9.56 -1.58
CA LEU A 82 6.98 8.87 -0.38
C LEU A 82 8.10 7.94 0.10
N ASP A 83 8.31 7.90 1.40
CA ASP A 83 9.26 6.99 2.04
C ASP A 83 8.57 6.30 3.20
N PHE A 84 8.23 5.01 3.03
CA PHE A 84 7.53 4.27 4.06
C PHE A 84 8.40 3.91 5.26
N THR A 85 9.71 4.18 5.22
CA THR A 85 10.58 3.99 6.40
C THR A 85 10.43 5.12 7.43
N THR A 86 10.04 6.32 6.99
CA THR A 86 9.98 7.51 7.85
C THR A 86 8.55 8.05 8.05
N VAL A 87 7.61 7.70 7.18
CA VAL A 87 6.23 8.21 7.28
C VAL A 87 5.39 7.48 8.34
N VAL A 88 4.51 8.26 9.00
CA VAL A 88 3.43 7.75 9.84
C VAL A 88 2.12 7.88 9.08
N MET A 89 1.26 6.86 9.17
CA MET A 89 -0.04 6.86 8.52
C MET A 89 -1.17 6.81 9.53
N CYS A 90 -2.23 7.56 9.25
CA CYS A 90 -3.43 7.60 10.06
C CYS A 90 -4.67 7.60 9.17
N ALA A 91 -5.77 7.09 9.71
CA ALA A 91 -7.08 7.27 9.12
C ALA A 91 -7.56 8.70 9.43
N ILE A 92 -7.87 9.48 8.41
CA ILE A 92 -8.56 10.75 8.58
C ILE A 92 -10.06 10.46 8.52
N THR A 93 -10.77 10.79 9.58
CA THR A 93 -12.24 10.80 9.61
C THR A 93 -12.72 12.22 9.36
N VAL A 94 -13.62 12.41 8.39
CA VAL A 94 -14.29 13.69 8.10
C VAL A 94 -15.64 13.71 8.78
#